data_AF-A0A2H0TII7-F1
#
_entry.id   AF-A0A2H0TII7-F1
#
_cell.length_a   1.000
_cell.length_b   1.000
_cell.length_c   1.000
_cell.angle_alpha   90.00
_cell.angle_beta   90.00
_cell.angle_gamma   90.00
#
_symmetry.space_group_name_H-M   'P 1'
#
loop_
_entity.id
_entity.type
_entity.pdbx_description
1 polymer ?
#
loop_
_entity_poly.entity_id
_entity_poly.type
_entity_poly.pdbx_seq_one_letter_code
_entity_poly.pdbx_strand_id
1 'polypeptide(L)'
;MFYKCPKCQKVWQHPIGKCPECFLELERRKSEKIRVIGISKVTIPTMFHPKVPYFVLVLEDEKGNKWVQKSVKECKIGDEFHVTRKGNVTLEVVAIWRIKYDILEGIEKVIEFLGELKIDTQTKILILPTLIAPVHPHFAENTSPQFLESTIKYLEERGAKLENIKVSGQSFDEIPIEASAQKSQLLKVCQGYKIMPLDLAKTNFVKKSEGDFSFEISEEVFNSDLIINLPILKMGKISATENILKFLKKENYLGLKYLYSDEEIIKNLNKIFFRYLTLAEAQSVQKPDQFVAHLGLIFASFNSLNLDRVFAEVSMVKELPKCLKKVKIEDIPIVGRKVEELQYEAEKY
;
A
#
# COMPACT_ATOMS: atom_id res chain seq x y z
N MET A 1 -9.43 0.36 14.70
CA MET A 1 -10.70 1.11 14.65
C MET A 1 -11.77 0.26 15.34
N PHE A 2 -12.75 0.88 15.99
CA PHE A 2 -13.95 0.19 16.48
C PHE A 2 -15.20 0.86 15.91
N TYR A 3 -16.30 0.11 15.85
CA TYR A 3 -17.55 0.49 15.19
C TYR A 3 -18.70 0.42 16.18
N LYS A 4 -19.41 1.52 16.41
CA LYS A 4 -20.47 1.59 17.44
C LYS A 4 -21.84 1.80 16.80
N CYS A 5 -22.82 1.03 17.25
CA CYS A 5 -24.21 1.24 16.84
C CYS A 5 -24.80 2.47 17.58
N PRO A 6 -25.39 3.44 16.88
CA PRO A 6 -25.97 4.62 17.52
C PRO A 6 -27.20 4.29 18.38
N LYS A 7 -27.92 3.20 18.08
CA LYS A 7 -29.13 2.79 18.81
C LYS A 7 -28.83 1.89 20.02
N CYS A 8 -28.27 0.70 19.80
CA CYS A 8 -28.02 -0.25 20.89
C CYS A 8 -26.66 -0.09 21.58
N GLN A 9 -25.82 0.85 21.13
CA GLN A 9 -24.50 1.16 21.70
C GLN A 9 -23.48 -0.01 21.67
N LYS A 10 -23.83 -1.16 21.07
CA LYS A 10 -22.92 -2.30 20.87
C LYS A 10 -21.74 -1.91 19.98
N VAL A 11 -20.58 -2.46 20.32
CA VAL A 11 -19.30 -2.18 19.66
C VAL A 11 -18.83 -3.41 18.88
N TRP A 12 -18.33 -3.18 17.68
CA TRP A 12 -17.82 -4.18 16.76
C TRP A 12 -16.39 -3.83 16.38
N GLN A 13 -15.54 -4.84 16.24
CA GLN A 13 -14.18 -4.65 15.75
C GLN A 13 -14.10 -4.76 14.21
N HIS A 14 -15.07 -5.46 13.61
CA HIS A 14 -15.15 -5.67 12.17
C HIS A 14 -15.99 -4.56 11.50
N PRO A 15 -15.60 -4.09 10.30
CA PRO A 15 -16.36 -3.10 9.52
C PRO A 15 -17.59 -3.75 8.86
N ILE A 16 -18.54 -4.25 9.65
CA ILE A 16 -19.74 -4.94 9.14
C ILE A 16 -20.79 -3.99 8.55
N GLY A 17 -20.49 -2.70 8.43
CA GLY A 17 -21.33 -1.65 7.84
C GLY A 17 -22.55 -1.28 8.69
N LYS A 18 -23.42 -2.25 8.97
CA LYS A 18 -24.65 -2.09 9.75
C LYS A 18 -24.66 -2.98 10.98
N CYS A 19 -25.28 -2.50 12.04
CA CYS A 19 -25.50 -3.28 13.26
C CYS A 19 -26.41 -4.49 12.93
N PRO A 20 -26.00 -5.73 13.21
CA PRO A 20 -26.82 -6.93 12.96
C PRO A 20 -28.16 -6.94 13.70
N GLU A 21 -28.28 -6.17 14.78
CA GLU A 21 -29.48 -6.13 15.61
C GLU A 21 -30.38 -4.94 15.29
N CYS A 22 -29.78 -3.79 14.96
CA CYS A 22 -30.53 -2.56 14.74
C CYS A 22 -30.68 -2.20 13.25
N PHE A 23 -29.90 -2.83 12.36
CA PHE A 23 -29.79 -2.54 10.94
C PHE A 23 -29.44 -1.09 10.58
N LEU A 24 -28.99 -0.31 11.57
CA LEU A 24 -28.46 1.04 11.40
C LEU A 24 -26.97 0.99 11.07
N GLU A 25 -26.50 1.99 10.34
CA GLU A 25 -25.08 2.17 10.03
C GLU A 25 -24.26 2.34 11.31
N LEU A 26 -23.07 1.74 11.31
CA LEU A 26 -22.15 1.81 12.44
C LEU A 26 -21.25 3.03 12.34
N GLU A 27 -21.09 3.73 13.45
CA GLU A 27 -20.20 4.88 13.54
C GLU A 27 -18.76 4.47 13.82
N ARG A 28 -17.81 4.99 13.04
CA ARG A 28 -16.37 4.79 13.24
C ARG A 28 -15.89 5.52 14.48
N ARG A 29 -15.15 4.83 15.35
CA ARG A 29 -14.59 5.39 16.59
C ARG A 29 -13.07 5.18 16.62
N LYS A 30 -12.33 6.29 16.62
CA LYS A 30 -10.87 6.32 16.81
C LYS A 30 -10.52 6.25 18.29
N SER A 31 -9.37 5.65 18.58
CA SER A 31 -8.78 5.56 19.92
C SER A 31 -7.56 6.48 19.97
N GLU A 32 -7.40 7.22 21.07
CA GLU A 32 -6.31 8.20 21.22
C GLU A 32 -5.29 7.77 22.28
N LYS A 33 -5.77 7.11 23.34
CA LYS A 33 -4.94 6.62 24.44
C LYS A 33 -5.06 5.11 24.51
N ILE A 34 -3.93 4.45 24.65
CA ILE A 34 -3.85 3.00 24.65
C ILE A 34 -3.02 2.58 25.86
N ARG A 35 -3.55 1.68 26.68
CA ARG A 35 -2.88 1.13 27.86
C ARG A 35 -2.65 -0.36 27.71
N VAL A 36 -1.50 -0.84 28.20
CA VAL A 36 -1.22 -2.27 28.33
C VAL A 36 -1.93 -2.82 29.57
N ILE A 37 -2.84 -3.78 29.38
CA ILE A 37 -3.59 -4.44 30.46
C ILE A 37 -3.21 -5.91 30.66
N GLY A 38 -2.41 -6.48 29.77
CA GLY A 38 -1.92 -7.86 29.89
C GLY A 38 -0.74 -8.12 28.96
N ILE A 39 0.15 -9.03 29.37
CA ILE A 39 1.36 -9.36 28.63
C ILE A 39 1.64 -10.85 28.73
N SER A 40 1.94 -11.47 27.59
CA SER A 40 2.45 -12.84 27.53
C SER A 40 3.75 -12.88 26.73
N LYS A 41 4.80 -13.48 27.29
CA LYS A 41 6.05 -13.76 26.59
C LYS A 41 5.91 -15.06 25.80
N VAL A 42 6.20 -15.00 24.51
CA VAL A 42 6.19 -16.17 23.62
C VAL A 42 7.63 -16.55 23.33
N THR A 43 7.96 -17.82 23.59
CA THR A 43 9.31 -18.39 23.39
C THR A 43 9.36 -19.45 22.30
N ILE A 44 8.20 -19.90 21.81
CA ILE A 44 8.10 -20.90 20.73
C ILE A 44 7.85 -20.16 19.41
N PRO A 45 8.71 -20.35 18.39
CA PRO A 45 8.57 -19.66 17.10
C PRO A 45 7.36 -20.20 16.32
N THR A 46 6.84 -19.38 15.41
CA THR A 46 5.76 -19.77 14.48
C THR A 46 6.12 -19.33 13.06
N MET A 47 5.45 -19.87 12.04
CA MET A 47 5.70 -19.46 10.64
C MET A 47 5.61 -17.94 10.43
N PHE A 48 4.66 -17.29 11.11
CA PHE A 48 4.46 -15.84 11.01
C PHE A 48 5.35 -15.02 11.94
N HIS A 49 6.10 -15.66 12.83
CA HIS A 49 6.96 -15.02 13.84
C HIS A 49 8.11 -15.97 14.19
N PRO A 50 9.11 -16.12 13.31
CA PRO A 50 10.22 -17.05 13.52
C PRO A 50 11.20 -16.56 14.59
N LYS A 51 11.27 -15.25 14.84
CA LYS A 51 12.12 -14.66 15.88
C LYS A 51 11.45 -14.68 17.24
N VAL A 52 12.10 -15.28 18.22
CA VAL A 52 11.67 -15.37 19.62
C VAL A 52 12.83 -14.98 20.56
N PRO A 53 12.54 -14.45 21.76
CA PRO A 53 11.21 -14.21 22.31
C PRO A 53 10.52 -12.97 21.72
N TYR A 54 9.19 -12.98 21.69
CA TYR A 54 8.37 -11.79 21.46
C TYR A 54 7.23 -11.70 22.48
N PHE A 55 6.60 -10.53 22.57
CA PHE A 55 5.55 -10.26 23.55
C PHE A 55 4.20 -10.08 22.87
N VAL A 56 3.17 -10.65 23.47
CA VAL A 56 1.77 -10.46 23.10
C VAL A 56 1.14 -9.56 24.14
N LEU A 57 0.80 -8.34 23.74
CA LEU A 57 0.19 -7.31 24.54
C LEU A 57 -1.32 -7.36 24.38
N VAL A 58 -2.05 -7.34 25.50
CA VAL A 58 -3.47 -7.01 25.53
C VAL A 58 -3.55 -5.51 25.81
N LEU A 59 -4.15 -4.79 24.86
CA LEU A 59 -4.26 -3.35 24.87
C LEU A 59 -5.72 -2.96 25.12
N GLU A 60 -5.92 -1.86 25.85
CA GLU A 60 -7.22 -1.26 26.13
C GLU A 60 -7.18 0.23 25.81
N ASP A 61 -8.20 0.75 25.12
CA ASP A 61 -8.30 2.19 24.85
C ASP A 61 -9.10 2.95 25.92
N GLU A 62 -9.17 4.27 25.79
CA GLU A 62 -9.92 5.15 26.70
C GLU A 62 -11.44 4.85 26.77
N LYS A 63 -11.95 4.01 25.87
CA LYS A 63 -13.37 3.62 25.76
C LYS A 63 -13.60 2.19 26.24
N GLY A 64 -12.58 1.51 26.76
CA GLY A 64 -12.65 0.12 27.24
C GLY A 64 -12.62 -0.92 26.13
N ASN A 65 -12.30 -0.54 24.88
CA ASN A 65 -12.17 -1.50 23.80
C ASN A 65 -10.83 -2.23 23.91
N LYS A 66 -10.86 -3.55 23.71
CA LYS A 66 -9.70 -4.42 23.92
C LYS A 66 -9.24 -5.08 22.63
N TRP A 67 -7.92 -5.21 22.45
CA TRP A 67 -7.35 -6.00 21.35
C TRP A 67 -5.96 -6.54 21.69
N VAL A 68 -5.51 -7.47 20.85
CA VAL A 68 -4.18 -8.06 20.96
C VAL A 68 -3.22 -7.43 19.95
N GLN A 69 -1.98 -7.20 20.37
CA GLN A 69 -0.88 -6.69 19.56
C GLN A 69 0.43 -7.40 19.92
N LYS A 70 1.25 -7.69 18.92
CA LYS A 70 2.60 -8.21 19.13
C LYS A 70 3.61 -7.08 19.25
N SER A 71 4.65 -7.31 20.03
CA SER A 71 5.77 -6.38 20.25
C SER A 71 7.05 -7.18 20.40
N VAL A 72 8.14 -6.68 19.81
CA VAL A 72 9.50 -7.19 20.10
C VAL A 72 10.08 -6.58 21.37
N LYS A 73 9.53 -5.46 21.84
CA LYS A 73 9.91 -4.84 23.10
C LYS A 73 9.07 -5.39 24.23
N GLU A 74 9.73 -5.68 25.34
CA GLU A 74 9.04 -5.93 26.61
C GLU A 74 8.36 -4.63 27.07
N CYS A 75 7.08 -4.72 27.38
CA CYS A 75 6.32 -3.66 28.00
C CYS A 75 5.97 -4.08 29.43
N LYS A 76 5.44 -3.15 30.22
CA LYS A 76 4.86 -3.42 31.54
C LYS A 76 3.37 -3.16 31.51
N ILE A 77 2.63 -3.89 32.35
CA ILE A 77 1.21 -3.59 32.58
C ILE A 77 1.13 -2.17 33.16
N GLY A 78 0.24 -1.36 32.60
CA GLY A 78 0.12 0.06 32.92
C GLY A 78 0.90 0.99 31.98
N ASP A 79 1.77 0.48 31.10
CA ASP A 79 2.41 1.31 30.07
C ASP A 79 1.33 1.96 29.19
N GLU A 80 1.50 3.26 28.94
CA GLU A 80 0.62 4.04 28.07
C GLU A 80 1.33 4.41 26.76
N PHE A 81 0.58 4.28 25.66
CA PHE A 81 0.98 4.75 24.35
C PHE A 81 0.04 5.86 23.91
N HIS A 82 0.64 6.97 23.48
CA HIS A 82 -0.06 7.98 22.71
C HIS A 82 0.16 7.71 21.22
N VAL A 83 -0.92 7.83 20.44
CA VAL A 83 -0.80 7.89 18.98
C VAL A 83 -0.20 9.25 18.62
N THR A 84 1.11 9.41 18.81
CA THR A 84 1.80 10.66 18.47
C THR A 84 2.01 10.76 16.97
N ARG A 85 1.51 11.85 16.38
CA ARG A 85 1.91 12.32 15.04
C ARG A 85 3.40 12.66 15.08
N LYS A 86 4.24 11.90 14.39
CA LYS A 86 5.64 12.31 14.20
C LYS A 86 5.68 13.40 13.13
N GLY A 87 6.18 14.59 13.51
CA GLY A 87 6.37 15.73 12.60
C GLY A 87 7.51 15.51 11.61
N ASN A 88 7.48 16.29 10.52
CA ASN A 88 8.41 16.33 9.38
C ASN A 88 9.01 14.98 8.97
N VAL A 89 8.16 14.22 8.29
CA VAL A 89 8.50 12.93 7.71
C VAL A 89 9.31 13.14 6.43
N THR A 90 10.48 12.52 6.33
CA THR A 90 11.34 12.58 5.14
C THR A 90 10.71 11.79 3.98
N LEU A 91 11.11 12.08 2.73
CA LEU A 91 10.64 11.33 1.55
C LEU A 91 11.10 9.86 1.57
N GLU A 92 12.14 9.56 2.34
CA GLU A 92 12.77 8.24 2.45
C GLU A 92 12.04 7.28 3.39
N VAL A 93 11.10 7.76 4.19
CA VAL A 93 10.42 6.92 5.19
C VAL A 93 9.60 5.81 4.52
N VAL A 94 9.43 4.69 5.21
CA VAL A 94 8.42 3.68 4.87
C VAL A 94 7.45 3.48 6.04
N ALA A 95 6.18 3.72 5.78
CA ALA A 95 5.10 3.44 6.73
C ALA A 95 4.56 2.04 6.51
N ILE A 96 4.40 1.27 7.59
CA ILE A 96 3.88 -0.10 7.55
C ILE A 96 2.74 -0.25 8.55
N TRP A 97 1.65 -0.87 8.12
CA TRP A 97 0.55 -1.22 9.00
C TRP A 97 0.03 -2.64 8.74
N ARG A 98 -0.49 -3.28 9.79
CA ARG A 98 -1.17 -4.57 9.69
C ARG A 98 -2.67 -4.34 9.59
N ILE A 99 -3.24 -4.73 8.46
CA ILE A 99 -4.68 -4.79 8.23
C ILE A 99 -5.23 -5.89 9.13
N LYS A 100 -6.14 -5.52 10.05
CA LYS A 100 -6.90 -6.51 10.83
C LYS A 100 -8.16 -6.90 10.06
N TYR A 101 -9.04 -5.93 9.85
CA TYR A 101 -10.35 -6.15 9.25
C TYR A 101 -10.78 -5.06 8.25
N ASP A 102 -10.16 -3.88 8.31
CA ASP A 102 -10.54 -2.73 7.51
C ASP A 102 -9.32 -2.18 6.75
N ILE A 103 -9.39 -2.26 5.42
CA ILE A 103 -8.34 -1.74 4.53
C ILE A 103 -8.29 -0.22 4.60
N LEU A 104 -9.44 0.45 4.72
CA LEU A 104 -9.52 1.91 4.82
C LEU A 104 -8.81 2.42 6.07
N GLU A 105 -9.00 1.78 7.23
CA GLU A 105 -8.19 2.05 8.43
C GLU A 105 -6.69 1.89 8.15
N GLY A 106 -6.30 0.84 7.42
CA GLY A 106 -4.91 0.62 7.05
C GLY A 106 -4.33 1.78 6.24
N ILE A 107 -5.05 2.23 5.22
CA ILE A 107 -4.70 3.37 4.35
C ILE A 107 -4.58 4.65 5.18
N GLU A 108 -5.58 4.94 6.03
CA GLU A 108 -5.54 6.09 6.92
C GLU A 108 -4.31 6.10 7.81
N LYS A 109 -3.96 4.93 8.40
CA LYS A 109 -2.85 4.81 9.34
C LYS A 109 -1.51 5.03 8.67
N VAL A 110 -1.26 4.40 7.52
CA VAL A 110 0.02 4.59 6.82
C VAL A 110 0.17 6.02 6.31
N ILE A 111 -0.89 6.65 5.81
CA ILE A 111 -0.84 8.05 5.36
C ILE A 111 -0.70 9.03 6.54
N GLU A 112 -1.35 8.76 7.67
CA GLU A 112 -1.16 9.52 8.92
C GLU A 112 0.31 9.52 9.35
N PHE A 113 1.00 8.38 9.25
CA PHE A 113 2.44 8.29 9.53
C PHE A 113 3.33 9.04 8.53
N LEU A 114 2.83 9.35 7.33
CA LEU A 114 3.54 10.12 6.31
C LEU A 114 3.29 11.64 6.39
N GLY A 115 2.51 12.10 7.37
CA GLY A 115 2.21 13.52 7.56
C GLY A 115 0.92 14.01 6.89
N GLU A 116 0.00 13.09 6.57
CA GLU A 116 -1.27 13.35 5.87
C GLU A 116 -1.11 13.91 4.45
N LEU A 117 -2.18 13.81 3.64
CA LEU A 117 -2.22 14.38 2.30
C LEU A 117 -3.06 15.66 2.31
N LYS A 118 -2.58 16.68 1.61
CA LYS A 118 -3.36 17.88 1.33
C LYS A 118 -4.24 17.57 0.11
N ILE A 119 -5.52 17.38 0.37
CA ILE A 119 -6.53 17.08 -0.64
C ILE A 119 -7.65 18.08 -0.44
N ASP A 120 -8.11 18.66 -1.54
CA ASP A 120 -9.28 19.52 -1.59
C ASP A 120 -10.12 19.20 -2.83
N THR A 121 -11.20 19.96 -3.01
CA THR A 121 -12.16 19.76 -4.11
C THR A 121 -11.60 20.07 -5.50
N GLN A 122 -10.41 20.68 -5.62
CA GLN A 122 -9.76 21.05 -6.88
C GLN A 122 -8.60 20.12 -7.24
N THR A 123 -8.09 19.36 -6.25
CA THR A 123 -6.95 18.47 -6.41
C THR A 123 -7.22 17.42 -7.50
N LYS A 124 -6.40 17.40 -8.55
CA LYS A 124 -6.41 16.39 -9.61
C LYS A 124 -5.56 15.20 -9.23
N ILE A 125 -6.16 14.01 -9.24
CA ILE A 125 -5.55 12.80 -8.69
C ILE A 125 -5.44 11.74 -9.78
N LEU A 126 -4.21 11.27 -10.03
CA LEU A 126 -3.93 10.15 -10.91
C LEU A 126 -3.58 8.91 -10.10
N ILE A 127 -4.39 7.86 -10.19
CA ILE A 127 -4.15 6.57 -9.54
C ILE A 127 -3.62 5.59 -10.58
N LEU A 128 -2.53 4.89 -10.27
CA LEU A 128 -1.93 3.86 -11.11
C LEU A 128 -1.94 2.51 -10.38
N PRO A 129 -3.00 1.70 -10.48
CA PRO A 129 -2.99 0.31 -10.03
C PRO A 129 -2.04 -0.56 -10.86
N THR A 130 -1.63 -1.69 -10.30
CA THR A 130 -1.01 -2.78 -11.05
C THR A 130 -2.07 -3.51 -11.85
N LEU A 131 -1.88 -3.52 -13.18
CA LEU A 131 -2.68 -4.28 -14.15
C LEU A 131 -1.73 -4.97 -15.13
N ILE A 132 -1.43 -6.24 -14.85
CA ILE A 132 -0.45 -7.05 -15.58
C ILE A 132 -1.12 -8.16 -16.38
N ALA A 133 -2.17 -8.81 -15.85
CA ALA A 133 -2.76 -9.98 -16.50
C ALA A 133 -4.29 -10.03 -16.39
N PRO A 134 -5.01 -10.64 -17.34
CA PRO A 134 -6.46 -10.84 -17.28
C PRO A 134 -6.81 -12.01 -16.36
N VAL A 135 -6.65 -11.82 -15.06
CA VAL A 135 -6.94 -12.83 -14.03
C VAL A 135 -7.81 -12.29 -12.91
N HIS A 136 -8.44 -13.20 -12.18
CA HIS A 136 -9.32 -12.87 -11.05
C HIS A 136 -8.53 -12.44 -9.80
N PRO A 137 -9.13 -11.61 -8.91
CA PRO A 137 -8.44 -11.06 -7.73
C PRO A 137 -7.75 -12.08 -6.81
N HIS A 138 -8.29 -13.29 -6.68
CA HIS A 138 -7.73 -14.32 -5.79
C HIS A 138 -6.34 -14.83 -6.21
N PHE A 139 -5.88 -14.53 -7.43
CA PHE A 139 -4.53 -14.84 -7.88
C PHE A 139 -3.46 -13.81 -7.44
N ALA A 140 -3.87 -12.66 -6.87
CA ALA A 140 -2.94 -11.62 -6.40
C ALA A 140 -1.92 -11.12 -7.47
N GLU A 141 -2.32 -11.16 -8.74
CA GLU A 141 -1.48 -10.66 -9.86
C GLU A 141 -1.61 -9.16 -10.09
N ASN A 142 -2.82 -8.63 -9.89
CA ASN A 142 -3.19 -7.23 -10.05
C ASN A 142 -3.59 -6.65 -8.69
N THR A 143 -3.61 -5.33 -8.58
CA THR A 143 -4.19 -4.64 -7.43
C THR A 143 -5.62 -5.13 -7.19
N SER A 144 -5.99 -5.37 -5.93
CA SER A 144 -7.33 -5.88 -5.62
C SER A 144 -8.40 -4.79 -5.77
N PRO A 145 -9.64 -5.17 -6.15
CA PRO A 145 -10.74 -4.21 -6.23
C PRO A 145 -11.04 -3.56 -4.88
N GLN A 146 -10.89 -4.30 -3.77
CA GLN A 146 -11.11 -3.77 -2.43
C GLN A 146 -10.08 -2.69 -2.06
N PHE A 147 -8.83 -2.84 -2.51
CA PHE A 147 -7.77 -1.88 -2.24
C PHE A 147 -7.96 -0.58 -3.05
N LEU A 148 -8.31 -0.70 -4.33
CA LEU A 148 -8.68 0.45 -5.16
C LEU A 148 -9.90 1.18 -4.59
N GLU A 149 -10.96 0.44 -4.25
CA GLU A 149 -12.18 1.00 -3.67
C GLU A 149 -11.87 1.74 -2.35
N SER A 150 -11.10 1.13 -1.45
CA SER A 150 -10.74 1.76 -0.17
C SER A 150 -9.88 3.00 -0.36
N THR A 151 -9.05 3.02 -1.40
CA THR A 151 -8.26 4.22 -1.77
C THR A 151 -9.18 5.33 -2.26
N ILE A 152 -10.14 5.04 -3.14
CA ILE A 152 -11.11 6.04 -3.63
C ILE A 152 -11.95 6.59 -2.46
N LYS A 153 -12.46 5.71 -1.58
CA LYS A 153 -13.18 6.12 -0.36
C LYS A 153 -12.34 7.04 0.52
N TYR A 154 -11.08 6.69 0.74
CA TYR A 154 -10.16 7.54 1.52
C TYR A 154 -10.05 8.94 0.90
N LEU A 155 -9.87 9.04 -0.42
CA LEU A 155 -9.73 10.33 -1.10
C LEU A 155 -11.02 11.17 -1.02
N GLU A 156 -12.17 10.53 -1.21
CA GLU A 156 -13.48 11.17 -1.09
C GLU A 156 -13.73 11.68 0.35
N GLU A 157 -13.44 10.88 1.38
CA GLU A 157 -13.51 11.28 2.79
C GLU A 157 -12.57 12.45 3.14
N ARG A 158 -11.53 12.69 2.33
CA ARG A 158 -10.61 13.82 2.46
C ARG A 158 -10.96 15.01 1.58
N GLY A 159 -12.10 14.97 0.88
CA GLY A 159 -12.65 16.09 0.13
C GLY A 159 -12.32 16.09 -1.36
N ALA A 160 -11.68 15.05 -1.90
CA ALA A 160 -11.51 14.90 -3.34
C ALA A 160 -12.88 14.75 -4.01
N LYS A 161 -13.08 15.43 -5.14
CA LYS A 161 -14.23 15.15 -6.00
C LYS A 161 -13.92 13.97 -6.91
N LEU A 162 -14.87 13.05 -7.07
CA LEU A 162 -14.72 11.88 -7.95
C LEU A 162 -14.41 12.25 -9.41
N GLU A 163 -14.91 13.39 -9.89
CA GLU A 163 -14.63 13.92 -11.24
C GLU A 163 -13.15 14.29 -11.47
N ASN A 164 -12.39 14.53 -10.41
CA ASN A 164 -10.97 14.84 -10.45
C ASN A 164 -10.07 13.61 -10.28
N ILE A 165 -10.64 12.42 -10.06
CA ILE A 165 -9.90 11.18 -9.90
C ILE A 165 -9.87 10.46 -11.25
N LYS A 166 -8.66 10.15 -11.74
CA LYS A 166 -8.44 9.27 -12.89
C LYS A 166 -7.76 7.99 -12.43
N VAL A 167 -8.36 6.84 -12.75
CA VAL A 167 -7.71 5.53 -12.54
C VAL A 167 -7.12 5.09 -13.86
N SER A 168 -5.80 4.94 -13.91
CA SER A 168 -5.04 4.79 -15.15
C SER A 168 -4.34 3.45 -15.27
N GLY A 169 -3.93 3.09 -16.48
CA GLY A 169 -3.15 1.89 -16.75
C GLY A 169 -2.63 1.85 -18.17
N GLN A 170 -1.69 0.96 -18.43
CA GLN A 170 -1.19 0.69 -19.77
C GLN A 170 -0.67 -0.75 -19.87
N SER A 171 -1.00 -1.43 -20.97
CA SER A 171 -0.40 -2.72 -21.27
C SER A 171 0.94 -2.55 -21.99
N PHE A 172 1.93 -3.35 -21.60
CA PHE A 172 3.21 -3.47 -22.31
C PHE A 172 3.32 -4.79 -23.09
N ASP A 173 2.31 -5.64 -23.00
CA ASP A 173 2.20 -6.88 -23.78
C ASP A 173 1.15 -6.70 -24.90
N GLU A 174 0.73 -7.80 -25.51
CA GLU A 174 -0.28 -7.83 -26.58
C GLU A 174 -1.73 -7.84 -26.04
N ILE A 175 -1.90 -8.01 -24.72
CA ILE A 175 -3.21 -8.08 -24.09
C ILE A 175 -3.73 -6.65 -23.88
N PRO A 176 -4.93 -6.31 -24.35
CA PRO A 176 -5.55 -5.02 -24.07
C PRO A 176 -5.69 -4.79 -22.57
N ILE A 177 -5.39 -3.56 -22.11
CA ILE A 177 -5.43 -3.22 -20.68
C ILE A 177 -6.83 -3.39 -20.10
N GLU A 178 -7.86 -3.21 -20.92
CA GLU A 178 -9.27 -3.38 -20.58
C GLU A 178 -9.59 -4.82 -20.17
N ALA A 179 -8.97 -5.82 -20.80
CA ALA A 179 -9.17 -7.22 -20.44
C ALA A 179 -8.65 -7.49 -19.02
N SER A 180 -7.48 -6.95 -18.68
CA SER A 180 -6.91 -7.00 -17.33
C SER A 180 -7.78 -6.27 -16.32
N ALA A 181 -8.25 -5.05 -16.63
CA ALA A 181 -9.12 -4.27 -15.76
C ALA A 181 -10.49 -4.94 -15.52
N GLN A 182 -11.07 -5.58 -16.54
CA GLN A 182 -12.34 -6.29 -16.43
C GLN A 182 -12.22 -7.55 -15.58
N LYS A 183 -11.23 -8.41 -15.85
CA LYS A 183 -11.10 -9.70 -15.16
C LYS A 183 -10.66 -9.56 -13.70
N SER A 184 -9.83 -8.56 -13.41
CA SER A 184 -9.45 -8.13 -12.05
C SER A 184 -10.55 -7.39 -11.31
N GLN A 185 -11.66 -7.08 -11.98
CA GLN A 185 -12.80 -6.35 -11.42
C GLN A 185 -12.51 -4.88 -11.07
N LEU A 186 -11.33 -4.34 -11.39
CA LEU A 186 -11.04 -2.91 -11.18
C LEU A 186 -11.97 -2.02 -12.02
N LEU A 187 -12.34 -2.46 -13.23
CA LEU A 187 -13.32 -1.75 -14.06
C LEU A 187 -14.67 -1.60 -13.36
N LYS A 188 -15.11 -2.63 -12.61
CA LYS A 188 -16.37 -2.59 -11.85
C LYS A 188 -16.31 -1.57 -10.71
N VAL A 189 -15.15 -1.45 -10.05
CA VAL A 189 -14.94 -0.41 -9.02
C VAL A 189 -15.06 0.97 -9.65
N CYS A 190 -14.34 1.23 -10.75
CA CYS A 190 -14.43 2.51 -11.46
C CYS A 190 -15.87 2.86 -11.86
N GLN A 191 -16.61 1.90 -12.42
CA GLN A 191 -18.03 2.06 -12.77
C GLN A 191 -18.91 2.39 -11.55
N GLY A 192 -18.67 1.74 -10.41
CA GLY A 192 -19.42 1.98 -9.17
C GLY A 192 -19.28 3.42 -8.66
N TYR A 193 -18.10 4.02 -8.84
CA TYR A 193 -17.82 5.42 -8.48
C TYR A 193 -18.03 6.40 -9.64
N LYS A 194 -18.48 5.93 -10.81
CA LYS A 194 -18.58 6.73 -12.05
C LYS A 194 -17.26 7.41 -12.42
N ILE A 195 -16.14 6.78 -12.07
CA ILE A 195 -14.79 7.20 -12.48
C ILE A 195 -14.50 6.58 -13.84
N MET A 196 -14.06 7.39 -14.80
CA MET A 196 -13.67 6.90 -16.11
C MET A 196 -12.25 6.30 -16.03
N PRO A 197 -12.06 5.01 -16.32
CA PRO A 197 -10.72 4.44 -16.43
C PRO A 197 -9.99 5.04 -17.63
N LEU A 198 -8.68 5.24 -17.49
CA LEU A 198 -7.83 5.87 -18.49
C LEU A 198 -6.77 4.90 -19.00
N ASP A 199 -6.82 4.61 -20.30
CA ASP A 199 -5.74 3.91 -21.00
C ASP A 199 -4.67 4.91 -21.42
N LEU A 200 -3.52 4.89 -20.74
CA LEU A 200 -2.43 5.83 -20.99
C LEU A 200 -1.84 5.68 -22.40
N ALA A 201 -1.92 4.49 -23.02
CA ALA A 201 -1.43 4.27 -24.39
C ALA A 201 -2.16 5.15 -25.42
N LYS A 202 -3.39 5.58 -25.10
CA LYS A 202 -4.23 6.42 -25.96
C LYS A 202 -4.11 7.92 -25.63
N THR A 203 -3.24 8.29 -24.69
CA THR A 203 -3.00 9.69 -24.29
C THR A 203 -1.77 10.27 -24.99
N ASN A 204 -1.52 11.57 -24.84
CA ASN A 204 -0.28 12.16 -25.33
C ASN A 204 0.88 11.91 -24.35
N PHE A 205 2.08 11.90 -24.91
CA PHE A 205 3.33 11.74 -24.17
C PHE A 205 4.23 12.95 -24.38
N VAL A 206 4.83 13.43 -23.30
CA VAL A 206 5.78 14.54 -23.30
C VAL A 206 7.19 13.97 -23.20
N LYS A 207 8.06 14.45 -24.09
CA LYS A 207 9.48 14.09 -24.07
C LYS A 207 10.21 14.85 -22.97
N LYS A 208 10.94 14.13 -22.11
CA LYS A 208 11.82 14.68 -21.08
C LYS A 208 13.17 13.97 -21.14
N SER A 209 14.24 14.71 -20.91
CA SER A 209 15.60 14.18 -20.98
C SER A 209 16.33 14.36 -19.66
N GLU A 210 17.16 13.39 -19.32
CA GLU A 210 18.00 13.37 -18.12
C GLU A 210 19.30 12.61 -18.45
N GLY A 211 20.41 13.33 -18.61
CA GLY A 211 21.64 12.75 -19.15
C GLY A 211 21.41 12.13 -20.53
N ASP A 212 21.85 10.88 -20.70
CA ASP A 212 21.69 10.11 -21.95
C ASP A 212 20.27 9.53 -22.13
N PHE A 213 19.39 9.68 -21.13
CA PHE A 213 18.04 9.14 -21.19
C PHE A 213 17.07 10.14 -21.83
N SER A 214 16.22 9.62 -22.72
CA SER A 214 15.11 10.34 -23.33
C SER A 214 13.82 9.57 -23.08
N PHE A 215 13.00 10.08 -22.16
CA PHE A 215 11.74 9.46 -21.76
C PHE A 215 10.55 10.13 -22.47
N GLU A 216 9.62 9.33 -22.97
CA GLU A 216 8.29 9.77 -23.38
C GLU A 216 7.31 9.42 -22.26
N ILE A 217 6.92 10.41 -21.45
CA ILE A 217 6.12 10.24 -20.23
C ILE A 217 4.70 10.75 -20.49
N SER A 218 3.67 10.02 -20.08
CA SER A 218 2.28 10.45 -20.25
C SER A 218 2.06 11.86 -19.68
N GLU A 219 1.41 12.73 -20.45
CA GLU A 219 1.14 14.11 -20.05
C GLU A 219 0.30 14.19 -18.76
N GLU A 220 -0.48 13.15 -18.48
CA GLU A 220 -1.36 13.05 -17.31
C GLU A 220 -0.61 13.10 -15.99
N VAL A 221 0.66 12.66 -15.98
CA VAL A 221 1.57 12.80 -14.83
C VAL A 221 1.78 14.28 -14.48
N PHE A 222 1.95 15.14 -15.48
CA PHE A 222 2.21 16.57 -15.29
C PHE A 222 0.92 17.38 -15.11
N ASN A 223 -0.22 16.83 -15.52
CA ASN A 223 -1.54 17.45 -15.40
C ASN A 223 -2.23 17.16 -14.05
N SER A 224 -1.57 16.39 -13.17
CA SER A 224 -2.11 15.95 -11.89
C SER A 224 -1.35 16.58 -10.72
N ASP A 225 -2.08 16.96 -9.67
CA ASP A 225 -1.49 17.53 -8.45
C ASP A 225 -0.99 16.43 -7.49
N LEU A 226 -1.62 15.26 -7.54
CA LEU A 226 -1.29 14.10 -6.73
C LEU A 226 -1.26 12.84 -7.60
N ILE A 227 -0.16 12.10 -7.53
CA ILE A 227 -0.02 10.78 -8.16
C ILE A 227 0.04 9.72 -7.07
N ILE A 228 -0.81 8.71 -7.17
CA ILE A 228 -0.85 7.55 -6.29
C ILE A 228 -0.50 6.30 -7.09
N ASN A 229 0.73 5.83 -6.93
CA ASN A 229 1.16 4.52 -7.37
C ASN A 229 0.53 3.48 -6.43
N LEU A 230 -0.30 2.57 -6.97
CA LEU A 230 -1.12 1.65 -6.19
C LEU A 230 -0.75 0.18 -6.47
N PRO A 231 0.50 -0.24 -6.23
CA PRO A 231 0.98 -1.56 -6.61
C PRO A 231 0.47 -2.67 -5.68
N ILE A 232 0.39 -3.89 -6.20
CA ILE A 232 0.39 -5.10 -5.37
C ILE A 232 1.82 -5.62 -5.25
N LEU A 233 2.29 -5.85 -4.03
CA LEU A 233 3.65 -6.33 -3.77
C LEU A 233 3.77 -7.83 -4.04
N LYS A 234 4.91 -8.27 -4.56
CA LYS A 234 5.21 -9.67 -4.87
C LYS A 234 6.59 -10.04 -4.35
N MET A 235 6.72 -11.21 -3.74
CA MET A 235 7.98 -11.66 -3.14
C MET A 235 9.03 -11.86 -4.24
N GLY A 236 10.24 -11.35 -4.00
CA GLY A 236 11.35 -11.43 -4.97
C GLY A 236 11.26 -10.45 -6.14
N LYS A 237 10.28 -9.52 -6.15
CA LYS A 237 10.12 -8.49 -7.18
C LYS A 237 10.23 -7.09 -6.58
N ILE A 238 10.47 -6.10 -7.43
CA ILE A 238 10.41 -4.67 -7.11
C ILE A 238 9.11 -4.06 -7.62
N SER A 239 7.99 -4.66 -7.21
CA SER A 239 6.68 -4.41 -7.80
C SER A 239 6.24 -2.95 -7.68
N ALA A 240 6.55 -2.28 -6.57
CA ALA A 240 6.21 -0.87 -6.44
C ALA A 240 7.00 0.01 -7.40
N THR A 241 8.29 -0.27 -7.52
CA THR A 241 9.21 0.50 -8.36
C THR A 241 9.05 0.21 -9.85
N GLU A 242 8.65 -1.01 -10.24
CA GLU A 242 8.36 -1.33 -11.65
C GLU A 242 7.03 -0.73 -12.11
N ASN A 243 6.03 -0.58 -11.22
CA ASN A 243 4.70 -0.15 -11.62
C ASN A 243 4.70 1.24 -12.26
N ILE A 244 5.53 2.17 -11.78
CA ILE A 244 5.64 3.53 -12.33
C ILE A 244 6.14 3.58 -13.79
N LEU A 245 6.79 2.51 -14.27
CA LEU A 245 7.24 2.42 -15.65
C LEU A 245 6.06 2.48 -16.63
N LYS A 246 4.84 2.17 -16.18
CA LYS A 246 3.61 2.25 -16.98
C LYS A 246 3.22 3.67 -17.37
N PHE A 247 3.84 4.69 -16.79
CA PHE A 247 3.70 6.07 -17.26
C PHE A 247 4.54 6.37 -18.51
N LEU A 248 5.55 5.55 -18.82
CA LEU A 248 6.30 5.67 -20.07
C LEU A 248 5.49 5.13 -21.24
N LYS A 249 5.65 5.74 -22.41
CA LYS A 249 5.13 5.17 -23.65
C LYS A 249 5.75 3.80 -23.88
N LYS A 250 4.92 2.81 -24.26
CA LYS A 250 5.36 1.41 -24.46
C LYS A 250 6.60 1.31 -25.35
N GLU A 251 6.59 1.93 -26.53
CA GLU A 251 7.71 1.83 -27.48
C GLU A 251 8.98 2.49 -26.93
N ASN A 252 8.85 3.60 -26.22
CA ASN A 252 9.96 4.28 -25.58
C ASN A 252 10.57 3.43 -24.46
N TYR A 253 9.74 2.84 -23.59
CA TYR A 253 10.23 1.93 -22.53
C TYR A 253 10.92 0.70 -23.11
N LEU A 254 10.33 0.05 -24.12
CA LEU A 254 10.95 -1.10 -24.79
C LEU A 254 12.28 -0.71 -25.42
N GLY A 255 12.35 0.44 -26.10
CA GLY A 255 13.58 1.02 -26.65
C GLY A 255 14.68 1.20 -25.59
N LEU A 256 14.33 1.76 -24.43
CA LEU A 256 15.26 1.94 -23.31
C LEU A 256 15.74 0.60 -22.75
N LYS A 257 14.85 -0.40 -22.65
CA LYS A 257 15.17 -1.73 -22.11
C LYS A 257 16.20 -2.50 -22.95
N TYR A 258 16.34 -2.17 -24.24
CA TYR A 258 17.41 -2.73 -25.07
C TYR A 258 18.80 -2.19 -24.70
N LEU A 259 18.89 -0.99 -24.14
CA LEU A 259 20.14 -0.28 -23.88
C LEU A 259 20.54 -0.26 -22.40
N TYR A 260 19.56 -0.28 -21.52
CA TYR A 260 19.74 -0.06 -20.09
C TYR A 260 18.98 -1.09 -19.27
N SER A 261 19.46 -1.34 -18.05
CA SER A 261 18.71 -2.13 -17.08
C SER A 261 17.50 -1.38 -16.53
N ASP A 262 16.47 -2.10 -16.08
CA ASP A 262 15.30 -1.49 -15.43
C ASP A 262 15.71 -0.60 -14.24
N GLU A 263 16.76 -0.97 -13.50
CA GLU A 263 17.33 -0.16 -12.41
C GLU A 263 17.82 1.22 -12.89
N GLU A 264 18.55 1.27 -14.00
CA GLU A 264 19.08 2.53 -14.56
C GLU A 264 17.97 3.41 -15.12
N ILE A 265 16.99 2.80 -15.78
CA ILE A 265 15.80 3.47 -16.30
C ILE A 265 15.04 4.13 -15.15
N ILE A 266 14.69 3.38 -14.11
CA ILE A 266 13.97 3.86 -12.93
C ILE A 266 14.74 4.98 -12.23
N LYS A 267 16.04 4.79 -12.01
CA LYS A 267 16.88 5.78 -11.32
C LYS A 267 16.85 7.13 -12.02
N ASN A 268 16.97 7.15 -13.35
CA ASN A 268 16.94 8.40 -14.11
C ASN A 268 15.52 8.94 -14.28
N LEU A 269 14.51 8.06 -14.39
CA LEU A 269 13.10 8.46 -14.44
C LEU A 269 12.65 9.18 -13.17
N ASN A 270 13.06 8.70 -11.99
CA ASN A 270 12.76 9.33 -10.70
C ASN A 270 13.37 10.73 -10.52
N LYS A 271 14.38 11.11 -11.29
CA LYS A 271 14.91 12.48 -11.30
C LYS A 271 14.00 13.45 -12.05
N ILE A 272 13.17 12.92 -12.96
CA ILE A 272 12.22 13.71 -13.77
C ILE A 272 10.85 13.76 -13.08
N PHE A 273 10.42 12.64 -12.48
CA PHE A 273 9.10 12.60 -11.84
C PHE A 273 9.00 13.57 -10.67
N PHE A 274 7.82 14.21 -10.60
CA PHE A 274 7.37 14.87 -9.39
C PHE A 274 7.04 13.81 -8.32
N ARG A 275 7.21 14.19 -7.05
CA ARG A 275 6.89 13.39 -5.87
C ARG A 275 5.55 12.65 -6.05
N TYR A 276 5.57 11.31 -6.05
CA TYR A 276 4.39 10.46 -6.07
C TYR A 276 4.28 9.65 -4.78
N LEU A 277 3.06 9.42 -4.31
CA LEU A 277 2.83 8.52 -3.18
C LEU A 277 2.72 7.09 -3.70
N THR A 278 3.51 6.18 -3.18
CA THR A 278 3.27 4.75 -3.32
C THR A 278 2.44 4.27 -2.14
N LEU A 279 1.27 3.71 -2.41
CA LEU A 279 0.40 3.04 -1.46
C LEU A 279 0.28 1.58 -1.90
N ALA A 280 0.99 0.68 -1.24
CA ALA A 280 1.18 -0.67 -1.73
C ALA A 280 0.38 -1.71 -0.94
N GLU A 281 -0.31 -2.57 -1.69
CA GLU A 281 -1.06 -3.70 -1.16
C GLU A 281 -0.12 -4.88 -0.89
N ALA A 282 -0.18 -5.41 0.33
CA ALA A 282 0.46 -6.67 0.70
C ALA A 282 -0.45 -7.51 1.59
N GLN A 283 -1.76 -7.50 1.33
CA GLN A 283 -2.68 -8.35 2.08
C GLN A 283 -2.47 -9.82 1.72
N SER A 284 -2.55 -10.12 0.42
CA SER A 284 -2.27 -11.42 -0.16
C SER A 284 -1.30 -11.20 -1.31
N VAL A 285 -0.12 -11.80 -1.24
CA VAL A 285 0.99 -11.55 -2.16
C VAL A 285 1.40 -12.84 -2.84
N GLN A 286 1.89 -12.72 -4.07
CA GLN A 286 2.41 -13.87 -4.81
C GLN A 286 3.83 -14.21 -4.35
N LYS A 287 4.07 -15.50 -4.09
CA LYS A 287 5.38 -16.10 -3.87
C LYS A 287 6.10 -16.35 -5.21
N PRO A 288 7.42 -16.61 -5.22
CA PRO A 288 8.13 -16.94 -6.46
C PRO A 288 7.59 -18.18 -7.19
N ASP A 289 6.98 -19.12 -6.46
CA ASP A 289 6.31 -20.32 -6.98
C ASP A 289 4.87 -20.09 -7.48
N GLN A 290 4.44 -18.83 -7.56
CA GLN A 290 3.10 -18.38 -7.96
C GLN A 290 1.97 -18.68 -6.97
N PHE A 291 2.24 -19.35 -5.85
CA PHE A 291 1.23 -19.50 -4.79
C PHE A 291 1.05 -18.18 -4.02
N VAL A 292 -0.12 -18.03 -3.40
CA VAL A 292 -0.48 -16.82 -2.66
C VAL A 292 -0.19 -17.00 -1.17
N ALA A 293 0.55 -16.07 -0.58
CA ALA A 293 0.78 -15.97 0.85
C ALA A 293 -0.01 -14.79 1.44
N HIS A 294 -0.63 -14.98 2.60
CA HIS A 294 -1.37 -13.93 3.29
C HIS A 294 -0.51 -13.26 4.36
N LEU A 295 -0.20 -11.98 4.18
CA LEU A 295 0.59 -11.18 5.15
C LEU A 295 -0.29 -10.22 5.96
N GLY A 296 -1.38 -9.74 5.35
CA GLY A 296 -2.30 -8.78 5.95
C GLY A 296 -1.67 -7.41 6.16
N LEU A 297 -0.84 -6.93 5.23
CA LEU A 297 -0.08 -5.69 5.38
C LEU A 297 -0.44 -4.64 4.33
N ILE A 298 -0.18 -3.39 4.68
CA ILE A 298 -0.19 -2.26 3.78
C ILE A 298 1.06 -1.43 4.03
N PHE A 299 1.62 -0.89 2.95
CA PHE A 299 2.81 -0.05 2.99
C PHE A 299 2.51 1.30 2.33
N ALA A 300 3.16 2.35 2.78
CA ALA A 300 3.17 3.62 2.07
C ALA A 300 4.54 4.29 2.14
N SER A 301 4.94 4.94 1.05
CA SER A 301 6.18 5.71 0.97
C SER A 301 6.17 6.66 -0.23
N PHE A 302 6.96 7.73 -0.18
CA PHE A 302 7.29 8.53 -1.36
C PHE A 302 8.52 7.98 -2.12
N ASN A 303 9.21 6.98 -1.57
CA ASN A 303 10.30 6.24 -2.20
C ASN A 303 9.89 4.77 -2.39
N SER A 304 9.52 4.40 -3.62
CA SER A 304 9.09 3.04 -3.94
C SER A 304 10.19 1.99 -3.74
N LEU A 305 11.46 2.37 -3.95
CA LEU A 305 12.60 1.46 -3.82
C LEU A 305 12.85 1.10 -2.35
N ASN A 306 12.76 2.09 -1.45
CA ASN A 306 12.82 1.83 -0.02
C ASN A 306 11.65 0.94 0.43
N LEU A 307 10.45 1.19 -0.12
CA LEU A 307 9.28 0.36 0.18
C LEU A 307 9.48 -1.09 -0.27
N ASP A 308 9.96 -1.33 -1.48
CA ASP A 308 10.28 -2.68 -1.98
C ASP A 308 11.39 -3.34 -1.11
N ARG A 309 12.42 -2.58 -0.71
CA ARG A 309 13.50 -3.10 0.18
C ARG A 309 12.98 -3.52 1.54
N VAL A 310 12.10 -2.72 2.14
CA VAL A 310 11.47 -3.00 3.44
C VAL A 310 10.52 -4.20 3.31
N PHE A 311 9.74 -4.28 2.22
CA PHE A 311 8.89 -5.43 1.97
C PHE A 311 9.71 -6.72 1.84
N ALA A 312 10.81 -6.70 1.10
CA ALA A 312 11.69 -7.85 0.96
C ALA A 312 12.23 -8.35 2.32
N GLU A 313 12.56 -7.43 3.24
CA GLU A 313 12.98 -7.76 4.61
C GLU A 313 11.84 -8.39 5.44
N VAL A 314 10.62 -7.86 5.32
CA VAL A 314 9.43 -8.40 5.98
C VAL A 314 9.11 -9.79 5.46
N SER A 315 9.21 -10.03 4.14
CA SER A 315 8.97 -11.34 3.53
C SER A 315 10.15 -12.31 3.63
N MET A 316 11.27 -11.90 4.25
CA MET A 316 12.49 -12.69 4.38
C MET A 316 12.97 -13.32 3.05
N VAL A 317 12.89 -12.56 1.96
CA VAL A 317 13.31 -13.02 0.63
C VAL A 317 14.80 -13.33 0.65
N LYS A 318 15.18 -14.56 0.27
CA LYS A 318 16.59 -14.99 0.31
C LYS A 318 17.44 -14.29 -0.75
N GLU A 319 16.91 -14.15 -1.96
CA GLU A 319 17.60 -13.52 -3.07
C GLU A 319 16.98 -12.17 -3.41
N LEU A 320 17.63 -11.10 -2.95
CA LEU A 320 17.21 -9.74 -3.28
C LEU A 320 17.50 -9.42 -4.76
N PRO A 321 16.56 -8.75 -5.47
CA PRO A 321 16.86 -8.07 -6.73
C PRO A 321 18.11 -7.18 -6.62
N LYS A 322 18.90 -7.10 -7.70
CA LYS A 322 20.20 -6.40 -7.71
C LYS A 322 20.13 -4.96 -7.21
N CYS A 323 19.08 -4.24 -7.58
CA CYS A 323 18.85 -2.86 -7.15
C CYS A 323 18.62 -2.75 -5.62
N LEU A 324 17.91 -3.71 -5.02
CA LEU A 324 17.65 -3.73 -3.58
C LEU A 324 18.91 -4.07 -2.76
N LYS A 325 19.87 -4.83 -3.30
CA LYS A 325 21.15 -5.14 -2.62
C LYS A 325 21.97 -3.89 -2.29
N LYS A 326 21.80 -2.81 -3.04
CA LYS A 326 22.50 -1.53 -2.83
C LYS A 326 21.84 -0.66 -1.75
N VAL A 327 20.61 -0.98 -1.37
CA VAL A 327 19.85 -0.24 -0.36
C VAL A 327 19.99 -0.95 0.99
N LYS A 328 20.66 -0.29 1.93
CA LYS A 328 20.80 -0.78 3.30
C LYS A 328 19.50 -0.54 4.07
N ILE A 329 19.00 -1.58 4.75
CA ILE A 329 17.74 -1.49 5.49
C ILE A 329 17.87 -0.55 6.70
N GLU A 330 19.07 -0.46 7.26
CA GLU A 330 19.43 0.38 8.40
C GLU A 330 19.30 1.88 8.08
N ASP A 331 19.42 2.24 6.80
CA ASP A 331 19.34 3.63 6.33
C ASP A 331 17.89 4.07 6.07
N ILE A 332 16.92 3.16 6.10
CA ILE A 332 15.51 3.46 5.81
C ILE A 332 14.78 3.74 7.13
N PRO A 333 14.24 4.96 7.33
CA PRO A 333 13.38 5.24 8.47
C PRO A 333 12.05 4.48 8.33
N ILE A 334 11.69 3.67 9.33
CA ILE A 334 10.45 2.90 9.32
C ILE A 334 9.51 3.39 10.42
N VAL A 335 8.24 3.60 10.07
CA VAL A 335 7.19 4.09 10.97
C VAL A 335 5.97 3.15 10.96
N GLY A 336 5.20 3.18 12.06
CA GLY A 336 4.10 2.23 12.28
C GLY A 336 4.60 0.93 12.88
N ARG A 337 4.41 -0.19 12.17
CA ARG A 337 4.87 -1.51 12.60
C ARG A 337 6.36 -1.69 12.35
N LYS A 338 7.04 -2.39 13.27
CA LYS A 338 8.44 -2.75 13.08
C LYS A 338 8.57 -3.99 12.20
N VAL A 339 9.65 -4.05 11.42
CA VAL A 339 9.91 -5.18 10.52
C VAL A 339 9.98 -6.49 11.28
N GLU A 340 10.66 -6.53 12.42
CA GLU A 340 10.85 -7.74 13.23
C GLU A 340 9.54 -8.28 13.80
N GLU A 341 8.51 -7.43 13.94
CA GLU A 341 7.16 -7.82 14.38
C GLU A 341 6.33 -8.44 13.24
N LEU A 342 6.79 -8.30 11.99
CA LEU A 342 6.05 -8.64 10.78
C LEU A 342 6.71 -9.75 9.95
N GLN A 343 7.93 -10.16 10.29
CA GLN A 343 8.71 -11.10 9.48
C GLN A 343 7.98 -12.42 9.24
N TYR A 344 7.94 -12.83 7.97
CA TYR A 344 7.27 -14.04 7.50
C TYR A 344 8.23 -14.88 6.66
N GLU A 345 8.49 -16.12 7.09
CA GLU A 345 9.37 -17.04 6.39
C GLU A 345 8.57 -17.85 5.36
N ALA A 346 8.29 -17.25 4.21
CA ALA A 346 7.41 -17.80 3.18
C ALA A 346 7.97 -19.04 2.46
N GLU A 347 9.29 -19.12 2.33
CA GLU A 347 9.97 -20.11 1.48
C GLU A 347 10.31 -21.42 2.20
N LYS A 348 9.96 -21.56 3.48
CA LYS A 348 10.27 -22.78 4.25
C LYS A 348 9.20 -23.87 4.11
N TYR A 349 8.04 -23.52 3.55
CA TYR A 349 6.87 -24.40 3.46
C TYR A 349 6.10 -24.22 2.15
#